data_AF-A0ABD0RQC1-F1
#
_entry.id   AF-A0ABD0RQC1-F1
#
_cell.length_a   1.000
_cell.length_b   1.000
_cell.length_c   1.000
_cell.angle_alpha   90.00
_cell.angle_beta   90.00
_cell.angle_gamma   90.00
#
_symmetry.space_group_name_H-M   'P 1'
#
loop_
_entity.id
_entity.type
_entity.pdbx_description
1 polymer ?
#
loop_
_entity_poly.entity_id
_entity_poly.type
_entity_poly.pdbx_seq_one_letter_code
_entity_poly.pdbx_strand_id
1 'polypeptide(L)' 'GQEPPHLMSLFKGKPMIIHSGGTSRKDGQTKTGSTRLFHIRQSSSRATRAVE' A
#
# COMPACT_ATOMS: atom_id res chain seq x y z
N GLY A 1 -1.85 -8.47 2.44
CA GLY A 1 -2.03 -7.95 3.81
C GLY A 1 -1.12 -8.56 4.88
N GLN A 2 -0.23 -9.52 4.54
CA GLN A 2 0.74 -10.11 5.48
C GLN A 2 2.18 -9.79 5.06
N GLU A 3 2.45 -8.53 4.77
CA GLU A 3 3.76 -8.07 4.33
C GLU A 3 4.76 -8.08 5.51
N PRO A 4 5.96 -8.68 5.37
CA PRO A 4 6.93 -8.77 6.45
C PRO A 4 7.62 -7.41 6.69
N PRO A 5 8.15 -7.16 7.92
CA PRO A 5 8.81 -5.90 8.26
C PRO A 5 9.97 -5.52 7.35
N HIS A 6 10.75 -6.51 6.90
CA HIS A 6 11.89 -6.27 6.00
C HIS A 6 11.44 -5.67 4.65
N LEU A 7 10.34 -6.17 4.07
CA LEU A 7 9.78 -5.61 2.83
C LEU A 7 9.34 -4.15 3.02
N MET A 8 8.74 -3.83 4.18
CA MET A 8 8.30 -2.47 4.49
C MET A 8 9.47 -1.48 4.62
N SER A 9 10.64 -1.96 5.06
CA SER A 9 11.83 -1.12 5.26
C SER A 9 12.45 -0.60 3.96
N LEU A 10 12.17 -1.24 2.81
CA LEU A 10 12.70 -0.84 1.50
C LEU A 10 12.31 0.59 1.09
N PHE A 11 11.20 1.08 1.64
CA PHE A 11 10.65 2.39 1.29
C PHE A 11 11.28 3.54 2.09
N LYS A 12 12.36 3.29 2.85
CA LYS A 12 13.19 4.29 3.54
C LYS A 12 12.37 5.30 4.37
N GLY A 13 11.36 4.79 5.08
CA GLY A 13 10.47 5.60 5.93
C GLY A 13 9.24 6.17 5.22
N LYS A 14 9.09 6.00 3.90
CA LYS A 14 7.83 6.25 3.20
C LYS A 14 6.86 5.09 3.46
N PRO A 15 5.54 5.36 3.61
CA PRO A 15 4.56 4.30 3.78
C PRO A 15 4.45 3.45 2.51
N MET A 16 4.25 2.14 2.67
CA MET A 16 3.82 1.28 1.57
C MET A 16 2.32 1.43 1.36
N ILE A 17 1.91 1.71 0.13
CA ILE A 17 0.50 1.87 -0.24
C ILE A 17 0.08 0.68 -1.11
N ILE A 18 -0.99 0.00 -0.72
CA ILE A 18 -1.54 -1.16 -1.41
C ILE A 18 -2.96 -0.79 -1.85
N HIS A 19 -3.17 -0.74 -3.16
CA HIS A 19 -4.48 -0.48 -3.76
C HIS A 19 -5.23 -1.79 -4.01
N SER A 20 -6.55 -1.75 -3.90
CA SER A 20 -7.41 -2.90 -4.17
C SER A 20 -7.61 -3.06 -5.67
N GLY A 21 -6.98 -4.07 -6.28
CA GLY A 21 -7.10 -4.36 -7.71
C GLY A 21 -6.34 -3.39 -8.64
N GLY A 22 -6.68 -3.43 -9.93
CA GLY A 22 -6.02 -2.64 -10.97
C GLY A 22 -4.63 -3.14 -11.37
N THR A 23 -3.94 -2.35 -12.20
CA THR A 23 -2.56 -2.63 -12.63
C THR A 23 -1.80 -1.33 -12.86
N SER A 24 -0.51 -1.33 -12.58
CA SER A 24 0.41 -0.23 -12.89
C SER A 24 0.99 -0.33 -14.30
N ARG A 25 0.75 -1.43 -15.02
CA ARG A 25 1.19 -1.58 -16.42
C ARG A 25 0.54 -0.52 -17.29
N LYS A 26 1.33 0.08 -18.19
CA LYS A 26 0.87 1.09 -19.13
C LYS A 26 -0.37 0.60 -19.90
N ASP A 27 -1.36 1.47 -20.04
CA ASP A 27 -2.61 1.26 -20.78
C ASP A 27 -3.54 0.16 -20.22
N GLY A 28 -3.26 -0.35 -19.01
CA GLY A 28 -4.09 -1.35 -18.32
C GLY A 28 -4.80 -0.83 -17.06
N GLN A 29 -4.57 0.43 -16.67
CA GLN A 29 -5.07 1.00 -15.43
C GLN A 29 -6.60 0.99 -15.37
N THR A 30 -7.16 0.51 -14.26
CA THR A 30 -8.59 0.57 -13.98
C THR A 30 -8.95 1.89 -13.32
N LYS A 31 -10.15 2.42 -13.61
CA LYS A 31 -10.68 3.61 -12.93
C LYS A 31 -10.87 3.30 -11.44
N THR A 32 -10.43 4.21 -10.58
CA THR A 32 -10.61 4.08 -9.12
C THR A 32 -12.07 4.32 -8.71
N GLY A 33 -12.50 3.72 -7.61
CA GLY A 33 -13.79 4.02 -7.00
C GLY A 33 -13.93 5.49 -6.61
N SER A 34 -15.18 5.99 -6.55
CA SER A 34 -15.48 7.38 -6.18
C SER A 34 -15.12 7.69 -4.72
N THR A 35 -15.23 6.70 -3.84
CA THR A 35 -14.80 6.75 -2.44
C THR A 35 -13.92 5.54 -2.17
N ARG A 36 -12.81 5.75 -1.45
CA ARG A 36 -11.80 4.73 -1.15
C ARG A 36 -11.47 4.78 0.33
N LEU A 37 -11.42 3.63 0.98
CA LEU A 37 -11.07 3.50 2.39
C LEU A 37 -9.68 2.88 2.50
N PHE A 38 -8.84 3.39 3.41
CA PHE A 38 -7.53 2.81 3.66
C PHE A 38 -7.37 2.50 5.14
N HIS A 39 -7.01 1.26 5.47
CA HIS A 39 -6.56 0.89 6.79
C HIS A 39 -5.06 1.22 6.93
N ILE A 40 -4.75 2.26 7.72
CA ILE A 40 -3.39 2.69 8.02
C ILE A 40 -2.92 2.02 9.31
N ARG A 41 -1.80 1.28 9.25
CA ARG A 41 -1.19 0.62 10.41
C ARG A 41 0.31 0.89 10.46
N GLN A 42 0.81 1.20 11.65
CA GLN A 42 2.24 1.29 11.93
C GLN A 42 2.70 0.07 12.74
N SER A 43 3.85 -0.51 12.38
CA SER A 43 4.49 -1.58 13.14
C SER A 43 5.37 -1.05 14.28
N SER A 44 5.80 -1.94 15.18
CA SER A 44 6.79 -1.63 16.22
C SER A 44 8.13 -1.12 15.66
N SER A 45 8.50 -1.55 14.44
CA SER A 45 9.68 -1.08 13.71
C SER A 45 9.48 0.28 13.01
N ARG A 46 8.41 1.02 13.33
CA ARG A 46 8.01 2.29 12.71
C ARG A 46 7.79 2.22 11.20
N ALA A 47 7.50 1.03 10.67
CA ALA A 47 7.12 0.89 9.27
C ALA A 47 5.61 1.11 9.12
N THR A 48 5.22 1.93 8.15
CA THR A 48 3.82 2.31 7.92
C THR A 48 3.28 1.67 6.66
N ARG A 49 2.07 1.13 6.72
CA ARG A 49 1.34 0.61 5.56
C ARG A 49 -0.07 1.17 5.50
N ALA A 50 -0.53 1.43 4.28
CA ALA A 50 -1.90 1.82 3.96
C ALA A 50 -2.47 0.78 2.99
N VAL A 51 -3.48 0.03 3.43
CA VAL A 51 -4.12 -1.02 2.64
C VAL A 51 -5.55 -0.61 2.34
N GLU A 52 -5.92 -0.61 1.06
CA GLU A 52 -7.29 -0.42 0.59
C GLU A 52 -8.15 -1.67 0.77
#